data_AF-A0A5J4QV43-F1
#
_entry.id   AF-A0A5J4QV43-F1
#
_cell.length_a   1.000
_cell.length_b   1.000
_cell.length_c   1.000
_cell.angle_alpha   90.00
_cell.angle_beta   90.00
_cell.angle_gamma   90.00
#
_symmetry.space_group_name_H-M   'P 1'
#
loop_
_entity.id
_entity.type
_entity.pdbx_description
1 polymer ?
#
loop_
_entity_poly.entity_id
_entity_poly.type
_entity_poly.pdbx_seq_one_letter_code
_entity_poly.pdbx_strand_id
1 'polypeptide(L)' 'MRYAVLHLDKSSGNESAMTDHIERNKIHPNVDPNRIHLNKELIEFPEKVKDRTEAIQDRLKNQVQVFTLCFPVHLKI' A
#
# COMPACT_ATOMS: atom_id res chain seq x y z
N MET A 1 -2.51 33.23 0.84
CA MET A 1 -3.37 32.06 0.51
C MET A 1 -2.60 30.77 0.78
N ARG A 2 -3.30 29.70 1.16
CA ARG A 2 -2.74 28.34 1.19
C ARG A 2 -3.42 27.52 0.11
N TYR A 3 -2.68 26.60 -0.50
CA TYR A 3 -3.17 25.71 -1.55
C TYR A 3 -3.20 24.27 -1.03
N ALA A 4 -4.20 23.50 -1.45
CA ALA A 4 -4.15 22.05 -1.34
C ALA A 4 -3.23 21.51 -2.44
N VAL A 5 -2.34 20.58 -2.07
CA VAL A 5 -1.40 19.96 -3.01
C VAL A 5 -1.67 18.45 -3.01
N LEU A 6 -1.97 17.91 -4.20
CA LEU A 6 -2.19 16.48 -4.41
C LEU A 6 -1.46 16.05 -5.68
N HIS A 7 -0.52 15.12 -5.54
CA HIS A 7 0.14 14.44 -6.65
C HIS A 7 -0.03 12.94 -6.43
N LEU A 8 -0.40 12.21 -7.48
CA LEU A 8 -0.59 10.77 -7.45
C LEU A 8 0.43 10.12 -8.37
N ASP A 9 1.33 9.33 -7.79
CA ASP A 9 2.33 8.59 -8.53
C ASP A 9 1.89 7.13 -8.69
N LYS A 10 1.94 6.64 -9.93
CA LYS A 10 1.65 5.23 -10.21
C LYS A 10 2.82 4.36 -9.75
N SER A 11 2.56 3.47 -8.83
CA SER A 11 3.51 2.45 -8.39
C SER A 11 3.89 1.47 -9.51
N SER A 12 5.16 1.06 -9.54
CA SER A 12 5.73 0.13 -10.53
C SER A 12 5.62 -1.35 -10.14
N GLY A 13 4.67 -1.71 -9.26
CA GLY A 13 4.36 -3.09 -8.88
C GLY A 13 5.18 -3.62 -7.70
N ASN A 14 6.46 -3.27 -7.61
CA ASN A 14 7.27 -3.51 -6.42
C ASN A 14 7.43 -2.21 -5.61
N GLU A 15 6.86 -2.17 -4.40
CA GLU A 15 6.85 -0.99 -3.53
C GLU A 15 7.83 -1.07 -2.36
N SER A 16 8.65 -2.12 -2.27
CA SER A 16 9.60 -2.33 -1.16
C SER A 16 10.47 -1.09 -0.86
N ALA A 17 11.01 -0.45 -1.91
CA ALA A 17 11.81 0.77 -1.75
C ALA A 17 11.00 1.94 -1.17
N MET A 18 9.75 2.12 -1.61
CA MET A 18 8.88 3.14 -1.05
C MET A 18 8.46 2.79 0.39
N THR A 19 8.34 1.50 0.71
CA THR A 19 7.99 1.02 2.06
C THR A 19 9.12 1.34 3.02
N ASP A 20 10.36 1.05 2.65
CA ASP A 20 11.56 1.45 3.39
C ASP A 20 11.62 2.96 3.67
N HIS A 21 11.19 3.78 2.70
CA HIS A 21 11.19 5.23 2.84
C HIS A 21 10.08 5.75 3.77
N ILE A 22 8.90 5.11 3.78
CA ILE A 22 7.79 5.49 4.66
C ILE A 22 8.04 5.06 6.10
N GLU A 23 8.48 3.82 6.28
CA GLU A 23 8.85 3.25 7.59
C GLU A 23 10.15 3.84 8.16
N ARG A 24 10.87 4.61 7.34
CA ARG A 24 12.16 5.25 7.68
C ARG A 24 13.28 4.24 7.97
N ASN A 25 13.22 3.06 7.38
CA ASN A 25 14.34 2.10 7.34
C ASN A 25 15.56 2.69 6.60
N LYS A 26 15.32 3.61 5.65
CA LYS A 26 16.37 4.40 4.97
C LYS A 26 16.14 5.89 5.18
N ILE A 27 17.10 6.56 5.83
CA ILE A 27 17.03 7.99 6.14
C ILE A 27 17.66 8.79 5.00
N HIS A 28 16.88 9.67 4.39
CA HIS A 28 17.34 10.62 3.38
C HIS A 28 17.95 11.87 4.05
N PRO A 29 18.96 12.55 3.47
CA PRO A 29 19.62 13.72 4.07
C PRO A 29 18.71 14.87 4.51
N ASN A 30 17.55 15.02 3.86
CA ASN A 30 16.57 16.08 4.17
C ASN A 30 15.64 15.74 5.35
N VAL A 31 15.83 14.60 6.01
CA VAL A 31 14.99 14.16 7.13
C VAL A 31 15.67 14.51 8.45
N ASP A 32 14.98 15.27 9.32
CA ASP A 32 15.39 15.48 10.70
C ASP A 32 15.08 14.21 11.54
N PRO A 33 16.10 13.47 12.02
CA PRO A 33 15.90 12.23 12.77
C PRO A 33 15.10 12.43 14.06
N ASN A 34 15.20 13.61 14.68
CA ASN A 34 14.52 13.89 15.94
C ASN A 34 12.99 13.96 15.79
N ARG A 35 12.47 14.10 14.57
CA ARG A 35 11.03 14.23 14.30
C ARG A 35 10.37 12.95 13.79
N ILE A 36 11.15 11.89 13.55
CA ILE A 36 10.62 10.62 13.01
C ILE A 36 9.54 10.03 13.93
N HIS A 37 9.70 10.17 15.25
CA HIS A 37 8.75 9.68 16.25
C HIS A 37 7.37 10.35 16.19
N LEU A 38 7.22 11.46 15.45
CA LEU A 38 5.94 12.15 15.28
C LEU A 38 5.10 11.57 14.12
N ASN A 39 5.70 10.72 13.28
CA ASN A 39 4.98 10.04 12.21
C ASN A 39 3.92 9.10 12.80
N LYS A 40 2.76 9.02 12.16
CA LYS A 40 1.64 8.16 12.58
C LYS A 40 1.20 7.29 11.42
N GLU A 41 0.93 6.03 11.71
CA GLU A 41 0.19 5.16 10.81
C GLU A 41 -1.31 5.43 10.95
N LEU A 42 -1.99 5.60 9.81
CA LEU A 42 -3.43 5.91 9.76
C LEU A 42 -4.28 4.70 9.35
N ILE A 43 -3.64 3.63 8.89
CA ILE A 43 -4.28 2.44 8.33
C ILE A 43 -3.50 1.24 8.83
N GLU A 44 -4.21 0.26 9.37
CA GLU A 44 -3.63 -1.00 9.81
C GLU A 44 -3.64 -2.03 8.68
N PHE A 45 -2.57 -2.82 8.60
CA PHE A 45 -2.52 -3.97 7.71
C PHE A 45 -3.34 -5.14 8.29
N PRO A 46 -4.01 -5.94 7.44
CA PRO A 46 -4.71 -7.12 7.91
C PRO A 46 -3.73 -8.16 8.50
N GLU A 47 -4.19 -8.92 9.50
CA GLU A 47 -3.40 -10.00 10.10
C GLU A 47 -2.90 -10.95 9.00
N LYS A 48 -1.58 -11.06 8.85
CA LYS A 48 -0.80 -11.88 7.89
C LYS A 48 -0.19 -11.14 6.70
N VAL A 49 -0.42 -9.85 6.55
CA VAL A 49 0.23 -9.06 5.50
C VAL A 49 1.38 -8.25 6.10
N LYS A 50 2.58 -8.37 5.52
CA LYS A 50 3.78 -7.69 6.01
C LYS A 50 4.17 -6.46 5.19
N ASP A 51 3.72 -6.37 3.95
CA ASP A 51 4.06 -5.27 3.05
C ASP A 51 2.83 -4.79 2.27
N ARG A 52 2.89 -3.56 1.77
CA ARG A 52 1.85 -2.94 0.96
C ARG A 52 1.57 -3.71 -0.31
N THR A 53 2.60 -4.25 -0.97
CA THR A 53 2.42 -5.08 -2.15
C THR A 53 1.59 -6.33 -1.82
N GLU A 54 1.87 -7.00 -0.70
CA GLU A 54 1.07 -8.13 -0.23
C GLU A 54 -0.37 -7.71 0.12
N ALA A 55 -0.55 -6.55 0.77
CA ALA A 55 -1.87 -6.00 1.11
C ALA A 55 -2.74 -5.76 -0.12
N ILE A 56 -2.14 -5.18 -1.17
CA ILE A 56 -2.82 -4.89 -2.43
C ILE A 56 -3.17 -6.20 -3.14
N GLN A 57 -2.23 -7.15 -3.22
CA GLN A 57 -2.47 -8.45 -3.84
C GLN A 57 -3.54 -9.26 -3.11
N ASP A 58 -3.56 -9.25 -1.78
CA ASP A 58 -4.59 -9.92 -0.98
C ASP A 58 -5.98 -9.34 -1.28
N ARG A 59 -6.12 -8.01 -1.32
CA ARG A 59 -7.39 -7.34 -1.68
C ARG A 59 -7.82 -7.66 -3.11
N LEU A 60 -6.90 -7.69 -4.07
CA LEU A 60 -7.18 -8.08 -5.45
C LEU A 60 -7.64 -9.54 -5.53
N LYS A 61 -6.96 -10.46 -4.86
CA LYS A 61 -7.33 -11.88 -4.81
C LYS A 61 -8.71 -12.07 -4.17
N ASN A 62 -8.98 -11.39 -3.06
CA ASN A 62 -10.27 -11.45 -2.38
C ASN A 62 -11.40 -10.93 -3.29
N GLN A 63 -11.19 -9.83 -4.02
CA GLN A 63 -12.17 -9.37 -5.02
C GLN A 63 -12.39 -10.38 -6.15
N VAL A 64 -11.33 -10.98 -6.68
CA VAL A 64 -11.45 -12.02 -7.73
C VAL A 64 -12.16 -13.27 -7.21
N GLN A 65 -11.92 -13.66 -5.96
CA GLN A 65 -12.58 -14.81 -5.33
C GLN A 65 -14.06 -14.55 -5.06
N VAL A 66 -14.42 -13.35 -4.57
CA VAL A 66 -15.83 -12.97 -4.40
C VAL A 66 -16.53 -12.90 -5.75
N PHE A 67 -15.86 -12.39 -6.79
CA PHE A 67 -16.41 -12.38 -8.15
C PHE A 67 -16.64 -13.80 -8.69
N THR A 68 -15.71 -14.73 -8.50
CA THR A 68 -15.86 -16.13 -8.96
C THR A 68 -16.88 -16.94 -8.14
N LEU A 69 -16.99 -16.69 -6.83
CA LEU A 69 -17.98 -17.36 -5.99
C LEU A 69 -19.40 -16.81 -6.17
N CYS A 70 -19.53 -15.51 -6.45
CA CYS A 70 -20.82 -14.83 -6.59
C CYS A 70 -21.35 -14.84 -8.04
N PHE A 71 -20.48 -15.04 -9.03
CA PHE A 71 -20.83 -15.33 -10.42
C PHE A 71 -20.18 -16.66 -10.83
N PRO A 72 -20.86 -17.81 -10.63
CA PRO A 72 -20.40 -19.07 -11.21
C PRO A 72 -20.54 -18.96 -12.73
N VAL A 73 -19.46 -18.55 -13.38
CA VAL A 73 -19.38 -18.48 -14.84
C VAL A 73 -19.44 -19.91 -15.38
N HIS A 74 -20.66 -20.37 -15.71
CA HIS A 74 -20.89 -21.38 -16.73
C HIS A 74 -20.53 -20.76 -18.09
N LEU A 75 -19.24 -20.63 -18.36
CA LEU A 75 -18.74 -20.39 -19.71
C LEU A 75 -17.71 -21.47 -20.00
N LYS A 76 -18.21 -22.63 -20.41
CA LYS A 76 -17.45 -23.59 -21.21
C LYS A 76 -17.09 -22.88 -22.51
N ILE A 77 -15.81 -22.65 -22.71
CA ILE A 77 -15.20 -22.66 -24.04
C ILE A 77 -14.60 -24.05 -24.21
#